data_AF-A0A497N772-F1
#
_entry.id   AF-A0A497N772-F1
#
_cell.length_a   1.000
_cell.length_b   1.000
_cell.length_c   1.000
_cell.angle_alpha   90.00
_cell.angle_beta   90.00
_cell.angle_gamma   90.00
#
_symmetry.space_group_name_H-M   'P 1'
#
loop_
_entity.id
_entity.type
_entity.pdbx_description
1 polymer ?
#
loop_
_entity_poly.entity_id
_entity_poly.type
_entity_poly.pdbx_seq_one_letter_code
_entity_poly.pdbx_strand_id
1 'polypeptide(L)'
;EDPENPRVLGKLKIPGYSDYLHPYDETHLIGVGKETVPAEEGDFSWYRGVKISLFDVSNVSSPREVSKVVIGDRGTDTPVLRDHKAFLFSRSKHLLVLPILLAEIDPEKYSGEVPPYAQGDYVFQGAYIFNITLDEGLVLRGRITHLENNTDLLKSGYYFSSPYSVKRALYIGNILYTISDRMVKMNSLEDLKEIGAVELP
;
A
#
# COMPACT_ATOMS: atom_id res chain seq x y z
N GLU A 1 -12.95 -31.77 -11.15
CA GLU A 1 -13.06 -30.36 -11.59
C GLU A 1 -13.42 -30.35 -13.06
N ASP A 2 -14.29 -29.43 -13.49
CA ASP A 2 -14.71 -29.30 -14.89
C ASP A 2 -14.19 -27.95 -15.42
N PRO A 3 -13.06 -27.94 -16.16
CA PRO A 3 -12.46 -26.72 -16.67
C PRO A 3 -13.38 -25.94 -17.63
N GLU A 4 -14.31 -26.63 -18.30
CA GLU A 4 -15.23 -26.02 -19.26
C GLU A 4 -16.45 -25.37 -18.56
N ASN A 5 -16.65 -25.66 -17.27
CA ASN A 5 -17.77 -25.14 -16.50
C ASN A 5 -17.33 -24.64 -15.11
N PRO A 6 -16.59 -23.51 -15.04
CA PRO A 6 -16.16 -22.95 -13.77
C PRO A 6 -17.38 -22.48 -12.97
N ARG A 7 -17.36 -22.78 -11.67
CA ARG A 7 -18.42 -22.35 -10.73
C ARG A 7 -17.82 -21.41 -9.70
N VAL A 8 -18.59 -20.38 -9.36
CA VAL A 8 -18.24 -19.50 -8.23
C VAL A 8 -18.44 -20.28 -6.94
N LEU A 9 -17.36 -20.55 -6.21
CA LEU A 9 -17.40 -21.28 -4.94
C LEU A 9 -17.83 -20.38 -3.78
N GLY A 10 -17.49 -19.09 -3.83
CA GLY A 10 -17.81 -18.10 -2.79
C GLY A 10 -17.54 -16.68 -3.28
N LYS A 11 -17.99 -15.69 -2.50
CA LYS A 11 -17.75 -14.26 -2.76
C LYS A 11 -17.69 -13.48 -1.46
N LEU A 12 -16.87 -12.43 -1.43
CA LEU A 12 -16.84 -11.44 -0.36
C LEU A 12 -17.19 -10.08 -0.96
N LYS A 13 -18.26 -9.45 -0.48
CA LYS A 13 -18.66 -8.11 -0.92
C LYS A 13 -18.19 -7.08 0.10
N ILE A 14 -17.20 -6.30 -0.29
CA ILE A 14 -16.58 -5.23 0.51
C ILE A 14 -16.32 -4.02 -0.39
N PRO A 15 -16.26 -2.80 0.17
CA PRO A 15 -15.72 -1.66 -0.54
C PRO A 15 -14.26 -1.89 -0.95
N GLY A 16 -13.89 -1.35 -2.11
CA GLY A 16 -12.57 -1.50 -2.69
C GLY A 16 -12.38 -2.77 -3.49
N TYR A 17 -11.17 -2.91 -4.01
CA TYR A 17 -10.71 -4.09 -4.75
C TYR A 17 -9.23 -4.34 -4.47
N SER A 18 -8.73 -5.51 -4.85
CA SER A 18 -7.30 -5.86 -4.83
C SER A 18 -6.80 -6.01 -6.26
N ASP A 19 -5.77 -5.27 -6.64
CA ASP A 19 -5.04 -5.47 -7.90
C ASP A 19 -3.97 -6.57 -7.76
N TYR A 20 -3.43 -6.71 -6.55
CA TYR A 20 -2.41 -7.69 -6.22
C TYR A 20 -2.83 -8.53 -5.03
N LEU A 21 -2.70 -9.85 -5.15
CA LEU A 21 -2.92 -10.82 -4.08
C LEU A 21 -1.63 -11.59 -3.82
N HIS A 22 -1.28 -11.73 -2.55
CA HIS A 22 -0.10 -12.46 -2.10
C HIS A 22 -0.48 -13.48 -1.03
N PRO A 23 -0.06 -14.75 -1.13
CA PRO A 23 -0.26 -15.72 -0.06
C PRO A 23 0.45 -15.29 1.22
N TYR A 24 -0.30 -15.16 2.32
CA TYR A 24 0.29 -15.09 3.66
C TYR A 24 0.66 -16.50 4.13
N ASP A 25 -0.27 -17.44 3.95
CA ASP A 25 -0.09 -18.89 4.12
C ASP A 25 -1.09 -19.67 3.24
N GLU A 26 -1.32 -20.95 3.54
CA GLU A 26 -2.22 -21.83 2.78
C GLU A 26 -3.69 -21.37 2.79
N THR A 27 -4.08 -20.60 3.80
CA THR A 27 -5.48 -20.22 4.09
C THR A 27 -5.67 -18.72 4.24
N HIS A 28 -4.63 -17.91 4.04
CA HIS A 28 -4.70 -16.46 4.18
C HIS A 28 -4.04 -15.74 3.01
N LEU A 29 -4.66 -14.63 2.59
CA LEU A 29 -4.17 -13.79 1.49
C LEU A 29 -4.00 -12.34 1.95
N ILE A 30 -2.94 -11.69 1.49
CA ILE A 30 -2.76 -10.24 1.57
C ILE A 30 -3.21 -9.64 0.23
N GLY A 31 -4.22 -8.78 0.26
CA GLY A 31 -4.63 -7.99 -0.90
C GLY A 31 -4.10 -6.56 -0.82
N VAL A 32 -3.61 -6.05 -1.95
CA VAL A 32 -3.25 -4.64 -2.14
C VAL A 32 -4.02 -4.09 -3.33
N GLY A 33 -4.71 -2.97 -3.13
CA GLY A 33 -5.51 -2.32 -4.16
C GLY A 33 -5.97 -0.94 -3.73
N LYS A 34 -7.22 -0.59 -4.04
CA LYS A 34 -7.81 0.71 -3.70
C LYS A 34 -9.06 0.54 -2.86
N GLU A 35 -9.24 1.44 -1.92
CA GLU A 35 -10.55 1.66 -1.30
C GLU A 35 -11.46 2.41 -2.28
N THR A 36 -12.78 2.20 -2.19
CA THR A 36 -13.74 2.86 -3.11
C THR A 36 -14.98 3.35 -2.40
N VAL A 37 -15.58 4.41 -2.94
CA VAL A 37 -16.95 4.83 -2.61
C VAL A 37 -17.81 4.80 -3.87
N PRO A 38 -19.08 4.35 -3.80
CA PRO A 38 -19.97 4.38 -4.95
C PRO A 38 -20.20 5.84 -5.38
N ALA A 39 -20.38 6.07 -6.68
CA ALA A 39 -20.87 7.34 -7.16
C ALA A 39 -22.37 7.50 -6.80
N GLU A 40 -22.81 8.74 -6.57
CA GLU A 40 -24.23 9.03 -6.35
C GLU A 40 -25.07 8.78 -7.60
N GLU A 41 -24.48 9.03 -8.77
CA GLU A 41 -25.09 8.81 -10.08
C GLU A 41 -24.16 7.97 -10.97
N GLY A 42 -24.76 7.03 -11.73
CA GLY A 42 -24.05 6.12 -12.62
C GLY A 42 -23.57 4.82 -11.95
N ASP A 43 -23.26 3.81 -12.77
CA ASP A 43 -22.79 2.50 -12.29
C ASP A 43 -21.26 2.45 -12.23
N PHE A 44 -20.68 3.23 -11.30
CA PHE A 44 -19.24 3.23 -11.06
C PHE A 44 -18.89 3.60 -9.60
N SER A 45 -17.61 3.49 -9.25
CA SER A 45 -17.09 3.86 -7.92
C SER A 45 -15.84 4.72 -8.01
N TRP A 46 -15.73 5.70 -7.14
CA TRP A 46 -14.54 6.54 -6.99
C TRP A 46 -13.51 5.81 -6.12
N TYR A 47 -12.32 5.56 -6.68
CA TYR A 47 -11.19 5.11 -5.88
C TYR A 47 -10.74 6.19 -4.89
N ARG A 48 -10.24 5.76 -3.75
CA ARG A 48 -9.69 6.57 -2.64
C ARG A 48 -8.21 6.18 -2.42
N GLY A 49 -7.82 6.01 -1.16
CA GLY A 49 -6.49 5.58 -0.77
C GLY A 49 -6.11 4.16 -1.20
N VAL A 50 -4.84 3.83 -1.00
CA VAL A 50 -4.35 2.45 -1.16
C VAL A 50 -4.89 1.60 -0.01
N LYS A 51 -5.52 0.48 -0.34
CA LYS A 51 -6.07 -0.46 0.63
C LYS A 51 -5.17 -1.69 0.72
N ILE A 52 -4.79 -2.06 1.94
CA ILE A 52 -4.11 -3.31 2.27
C ILE A 52 -5.07 -4.13 3.14
N SER A 53 -5.34 -5.36 2.75
CA SER A 53 -6.30 -6.24 3.43
C SER A 53 -5.68 -7.60 3.69
N LEU A 54 -5.98 -8.21 4.82
CA LEU A 54 -5.68 -9.59 5.14
C LEU A 54 -6.99 -10.37 5.12
N PHE A 55 -7.02 -11.44 4.34
CA PHE A 55 -8.19 -12.28 4.15
C PHE A 55 -7.96 -13.67 4.73
N ASP A 56 -8.97 -14.20 5.42
CA ASP A 56 -9.10 -15.62 5.75
C ASP A 56 -9.95 -16.29 4.66
N VAL A 57 -9.34 -17.26 3.98
CA VAL A 57 -9.95 -18.07 2.90
C VAL A 57 -9.95 -19.56 3.25
N SER A 58 -9.80 -19.92 4.53
CA SER A 58 -9.88 -21.31 5.02
C SER A 58 -11.19 -22.00 4.63
N ASN A 59 -12.28 -21.24 4.56
CA ASN A 59 -13.51 -21.64 3.90
C ASN A 59 -13.74 -20.82 2.64
N VAL A 60 -13.38 -21.37 1.48
CA VAL A 60 -13.50 -20.73 0.16
C VAL A 60 -14.94 -20.32 -0.21
N SER A 61 -15.95 -20.93 0.42
CA SER A 61 -17.35 -20.55 0.21
C SER A 61 -17.77 -19.30 0.98
N SER A 62 -17.00 -18.91 2.00
CA SER A 62 -17.28 -17.78 2.87
C SER A 62 -15.99 -17.08 3.33
N PRO A 63 -15.20 -16.50 2.40
CA PRO A 63 -13.98 -15.75 2.72
C PRO A 63 -14.30 -14.50 3.56
N ARG A 64 -13.34 -14.06 4.39
CA ARG A 64 -13.52 -12.93 5.33
C ARG A 64 -12.32 -11.98 5.28
N GLU A 65 -12.57 -10.67 5.37
CA GLU A 65 -11.53 -9.66 5.62
C GLU A 65 -11.30 -9.60 7.13
N VAL A 66 -10.12 -10.04 7.59
CA VAL A 66 -9.79 -10.14 9.03
C VAL A 66 -8.99 -8.93 9.53
N SER A 67 -8.32 -8.20 8.63
CA SER A 67 -7.65 -6.95 8.94
C SER A 67 -7.57 -6.07 7.70
N LYS A 68 -7.61 -4.75 7.87
CA LYS A 68 -7.57 -3.78 6.79
C LYS A 68 -6.92 -2.47 7.24
N VAL A 69 -6.10 -1.89 6.36
CA VAL A 69 -5.60 -0.52 6.46
C VAL A 69 -5.87 0.20 5.15
N VAL A 70 -6.33 1.45 5.23
CA VAL A 70 -6.44 2.36 4.09
C VAL A 70 -5.42 3.49 4.32
N ILE A 71 -4.58 3.73 3.33
CA ILE A 71 -3.53 4.74 3.36
C ILE A 71 -3.95 5.89 2.46
N GLY A 72 -4.10 7.07 3.06
CA GLY A 72 -4.40 8.33 2.39
C GLY A 72 -5.72 8.36 1.65
N ASP A 73 -5.84 9.37 0.79
CA ASP A 73 -7.02 9.69 0.01
C ASP A 73 -6.82 9.41 -1.49
N ARG A 74 -7.81 9.81 -2.29
CA ARG A 74 -7.77 9.75 -3.75
C ARG A 74 -6.52 10.49 -4.26
N GLY A 75 -5.70 9.76 -5.01
CA GLY A 75 -4.38 10.21 -5.48
C GLY A 75 -3.24 9.41 -4.86
N THR A 76 -3.45 8.80 -3.70
CA THR A 76 -2.46 7.89 -3.10
C THR A 76 -2.22 6.72 -4.03
N ASP A 77 -0.96 6.39 -4.29
CA ASP A 77 -0.56 5.32 -5.20
C ASP A 77 0.56 4.43 -4.66
N THR A 78 0.68 3.23 -5.22
CA THR A 78 1.80 2.32 -4.94
C THR A 78 2.21 1.56 -6.20
N PRO A 79 3.53 1.36 -6.43
CA PRO A 79 3.99 0.52 -7.53
C PRO A 79 3.47 -0.93 -7.44
N VAL A 80 3.09 -1.43 -6.25
CA VAL A 80 2.60 -2.80 -6.05
C VAL A 80 1.37 -3.13 -6.90
N LEU A 81 0.53 -2.13 -7.22
CA LEU A 81 -0.66 -2.33 -8.06
C LEU A 81 -0.34 -2.81 -9.48
N ARG A 82 0.88 -2.57 -9.94
CA ARG A 82 1.34 -2.88 -11.30
C ARG A 82 2.64 -3.68 -11.37
N ASP A 83 3.34 -3.82 -10.25
CA ASP A 83 4.62 -4.52 -10.16
C ASP A 83 4.78 -5.22 -8.81
N HIS A 84 4.56 -6.54 -8.82
CA HIS A 84 4.67 -7.39 -7.63
C HIS A 84 6.07 -7.36 -6.98
N LYS A 85 7.13 -6.96 -7.70
CA LYS A 85 8.49 -6.87 -7.14
C LYS A 85 8.68 -5.68 -6.21
N ALA A 86 7.73 -4.74 -6.18
CA ALA A 86 7.70 -3.66 -5.20
C ALA A 86 7.18 -4.10 -3.82
N PHE A 87 6.61 -5.30 -3.73
CA PHE A 87 6.04 -5.85 -2.50
C PHE A 87 7.05 -6.73 -1.78
N LEU A 88 7.41 -6.37 -0.56
CA LEU A 88 8.26 -7.18 0.32
C LEU A 88 7.41 -7.76 1.45
N PHE A 89 7.36 -9.09 1.54
CA PHE A 89 6.72 -9.80 2.63
C PHE A 89 7.65 -10.88 3.21
N SER A 90 7.67 -10.98 4.53
CA SER A 90 8.36 -12.05 5.25
C SER A 90 7.56 -12.47 6.47
N ARG A 91 6.93 -13.64 6.37
CA ARG A 91 6.15 -14.22 7.46
C ARG A 91 6.99 -14.46 8.72
N SER A 92 8.20 -14.97 8.56
CA SER A 92 9.10 -15.27 9.70
C SER A 92 9.60 -14.04 10.44
N LYS A 93 9.51 -12.86 9.82
CA LYS A 93 9.83 -11.56 10.45
C LYS A 93 8.60 -10.72 10.75
N HIS A 94 7.40 -11.24 10.49
CA HIS A 94 6.14 -10.49 10.56
C HIS A 94 6.21 -9.16 9.79
N LEU A 95 6.91 -9.15 8.65
CA LEU A 95 7.29 -7.93 7.95
C LEU A 95 6.50 -7.79 6.65
N LEU A 96 5.90 -6.61 6.45
CA LEU A 96 5.36 -6.16 5.17
C LEU A 96 5.91 -4.77 4.85
N VAL A 97 6.50 -4.59 3.67
CA VAL A 97 7.00 -3.29 3.20
C VAL A 97 6.53 -3.04 1.77
N LEU A 98 6.02 -1.83 1.52
CA LEU A 98 5.62 -1.38 0.20
C LEU A 98 5.89 0.12 0.03
N PRO A 99 6.33 0.59 -1.16
CA PRO A 99 6.43 2.01 -1.45
C PRO A 99 5.05 2.64 -1.64
N ILE A 100 4.85 3.82 -1.08
CA ILE A 100 3.62 4.62 -1.18
C ILE A 100 3.99 6.03 -1.63
N LEU A 101 3.25 6.55 -2.60
CA LEU A 101 3.07 7.98 -2.85
C LEU A 101 1.76 8.38 -2.18
N LEU A 102 1.84 9.08 -1.05
CA LEU A 102 0.70 9.46 -0.23
C LEU A 102 0.10 10.77 -0.76
N ALA A 103 -1.21 10.76 -0.99
CA ALA A 103 -1.99 11.96 -1.21
C ALA A 103 -3.04 12.11 -0.10
N GLU A 104 -3.19 13.32 0.44
CA GLU A 104 -4.17 13.63 1.48
C GLU A 104 -5.03 14.81 1.06
N ILE A 105 -6.32 14.74 1.36
CA ILE A 105 -7.24 15.84 1.12
C ILE A 105 -7.28 16.71 2.37
N ASP A 106 -7.04 18.01 2.19
CA ASP A 106 -7.30 19.00 3.22
C ASP A 106 -8.80 19.35 3.24
N PRO A 107 -9.57 18.92 4.27
CA PRO A 107 -11.00 19.19 4.33
C PRO A 107 -11.32 20.67 4.51
N GLU A 108 -10.39 21.48 5.02
CA GLU A 108 -10.60 22.92 5.23
C GLU A 108 -10.70 23.71 3.91
N LYS A 109 -10.26 23.12 2.79
CA LYS A 109 -10.41 23.70 1.44
C LYS A 109 -11.85 23.63 0.91
N TYR A 110 -12.77 22.98 1.63
CA TYR A 110 -14.16 22.76 1.21
C TYR A 110 -15.14 23.41 2.19
N SER A 111 -16.17 24.07 1.67
CA SER A 111 -17.23 24.70 2.46
C SER A 111 -18.31 23.72 2.97
N GLY A 112 -18.11 22.41 2.77
CA GLY A 112 -19.06 21.34 3.09
C GLY A 112 -18.40 19.96 3.01
N GLU A 113 -19.18 18.89 2.83
CA GLU A 113 -18.63 17.55 2.66
C GLU A 113 -17.67 17.48 1.45
N VAL A 114 -16.54 16.80 1.64
CA VAL A 114 -15.54 16.61 0.59
C VAL A 114 -16.15 15.77 -0.54
N PRO A 115 -16.24 16.30 -1.78
CA PRO A 115 -16.84 15.56 -2.88
C PRO A 115 -16.10 14.23 -3.17
N PRO A 116 -16.79 13.20 -3.67
CA PRO A 116 -16.18 11.89 -3.85
C PRO A 116 -15.09 11.85 -4.94
N TYR A 117 -15.10 12.83 -5.85
CA TYR A 117 -14.09 13.03 -6.88
C TYR A 117 -12.92 13.92 -6.45
N ALA A 118 -12.94 14.49 -5.24
CA ALA A 118 -11.88 15.37 -4.74
C ALA A 118 -10.53 14.63 -4.73
N GLN A 119 -9.49 15.34 -5.18
CA GLN A 119 -8.12 14.82 -5.26
C GLN A 119 -7.30 15.36 -4.09
N GLY A 120 -6.49 14.50 -3.47
CA GLY A 120 -5.52 14.90 -2.46
C GLY A 120 -4.25 15.51 -3.05
N ASP A 121 -3.56 16.28 -2.23
CA ASP A 121 -2.22 16.79 -2.52
C ASP A 121 -1.17 15.77 -2.07
N TYR A 122 -0.08 15.63 -2.82
CA TYR A 122 1.01 14.74 -2.41
C TYR A 122 1.73 15.28 -1.18
N VAL A 123 1.81 14.47 -0.14
CA VAL A 123 2.37 14.87 1.17
C VAL A 123 3.52 13.98 1.63
N PHE A 124 3.69 12.80 1.03
CA PHE A 124 4.79 11.90 1.34
C PHE A 124 5.10 10.95 0.18
N GLN A 125 6.38 10.62 0.00
CA GLN A 125 6.79 9.48 -0.83
C GLN A 125 7.83 8.66 -0.08
N GLY A 126 7.64 7.34 -0.01
CA GLY A 126 8.58 6.45 0.65
C GLY A 126 8.04 5.05 0.90
N ALA A 127 8.79 4.23 1.62
CA ALA A 127 8.35 2.92 2.07
C ALA A 127 7.48 3.03 3.34
N TYR A 128 6.36 2.32 3.36
CA TYR A 128 5.60 2.02 4.56
C TYR A 128 5.99 0.63 5.07
N ILE A 129 6.25 0.54 6.37
CA ILE A 129 6.71 -0.69 7.04
C ILE A 129 5.66 -1.10 8.06
N PHE A 130 5.09 -2.28 7.87
CA PHE A 130 4.09 -2.87 8.76
C PHE A 130 4.64 -4.10 9.46
N ASN A 131 4.22 -4.28 10.72
CA ASN A 131 4.12 -5.58 11.34
C ASN A 131 2.85 -6.25 10.78
N ILE A 132 2.93 -7.53 10.41
CA ILE A 132 1.77 -8.30 9.94
C ILE A 132 1.71 -9.69 10.57
N THR A 133 0.66 -9.91 11.35
CA THR A 133 0.34 -11.21 11.96
C THR A 133 -1.15 -11.51 11.83
N LEU A 134 -1.55 -12.76 12.04
CA LEU A 134 -2.96 -13.16 11.97
C LEU A 134 -3.76 -12.69 13.19
N ASP A 135 -3.09 -12.50 14.33
CA ASP A 135 -3.68 -12.09 15.60
C ASP A 135 -3.77 -10.56 15.75
N GLU A 136 -2.73 -9.80 15.37
CA GLU A 136 -2.72 -8.34 15.46
C GLU A 136 -3.14 -7.66 14.14
N GLY A 137 -3.14 -8.38 13.03
CA GLY A 137 -3.43 -7.81 11.72
C GLY A 137 -2.29 -6.94 11.19
N LEU A 138 -2.64 -5.79 10.61
CA LEU A 138 -1.70 -4.85 9.99
C LEU A 138 -1.40 -3.69 10.94
N VAL A 139 -0.18 -3.62 11.48
CA VAL A 139 0.24 -2.56 12.41
C VAL A 139 1.37 -1.75 11.81
N LEU A 140 1.17 -0.45 11.58
CA LEU A 140 2.20 0.43 11.03
C LEU A 140 3.36 0.56 12.03
N ARG A 141 4.57 0.16 11.62
CA ARG A 141 5.79 0.34 12.41
C ARG A 141 6.48 1.66 12.13
N GLY A 142 6.41 2.13 10.88
CA GLY A 142 7.04 3.39 10.50
C GLY A 142 7.10 3.58 8.99
N ARG A 143 7.76 4.67 8.60
CA ARG A 143 7.91 5.10 7.22
C ARG A 143 9.35 5.53 6.97
N ILE A 144 9.87 5.22 5.78
CA ILE A 144 11.23 5.59 5.35
C ILE A 144 11.13 6.33 4.02
N THR A 145 11.74 7.51 3.92
CA THR A 145 11.81 8.30 2.68
C THR A 145 13.26 8.56 2.26
N HIS A 146 13.44 8.73 0.95
CA HIS A 146 14.69 9.21 0.35
C HIS A 146 14.59 10.68 -0.06
N LEU A 147 13.43 11.33 0.11
CA LEU A 147 13.28 12.76 -0.13
C LEU A 147 13.87 13.53 1.05
N GLU A 148 14.74 14.49 0.77
CA GLU A 148 15.31 15.37 1.80
C GLU A 148 14.30 16.42 2.29
N ASN A 149 13.43 16.88 1.39
CA ASN A 149 12.40 17.86 1.70
C ASN A 149 11.13 17.63 0.87
N ASN A 150 10.02 18.21 1.33
CA ASN A 150 8.71 18.04 0.69
C ASN A 150 8.43 19.08 -0.41
N THR A 151 9.40 19.92 -0.78
CA THR A 151 9.17 21.03 -1.74
C THR A 151 8.72 20.50 -3.10
N ASP A 152 9.28 19.37 -3.53
CA ASP A 152 8.93 18.74 -4.81
C ASP A 152 7.53 18.12 -4.79
N LEU A 153 7.08 17.65 -3.62
CA LEU A 153 5.71 17.16 -3.40
C LEU A 153 4.68 18.30 -3.47
N LEU A 154 5.03 19.48 -2.96
CA LEU A 154 4.15 20.65 -2.97
C LEU A 154 4.01 21.28 -4.37
N LYS A 155 4.95 21.03 -5.29
CA LYS A 155 4.95 21.59 -6.65
C LYS A 155 4.36 20.66 -7.71
N SER A 156 4.05 19.41 -7.37
CA SER A 156 3.76 18.37 -8.37
C SER A 156 2.35 18.46 -8.97
N GLY A 157 1.42 19.16 -8.33
CA GLY A 157 0.02 19.19 -8.75
C GLY A 157 -0.53 17.76 -8.86
N TYR A 158 -1.04 17.37 -10.02
CA TYR A 158 -1.62 16.04 -10.23
C TYR A 158 -0.61 14.94 -10.55
N TYR A 159 0.67 15.26 -10.79
CA TYR A 159 1.68 14.29 -11.20
C TYR A 159 2.99 14.46 -10.42
N PHE A 160 3.39 13.43 -9.68
CA PHE A 160 4.67 13.40 -8.98
C PHE A 160 5.62 12.40 -9.62
N SER A 161 6.85 12.85 -9.88
CA SER A 161 7.96 12.00 -10.28
C SER A 161 9.23 12.53 -9.66
N SER A 162 9.96 11.67 -8.96
CA SER A 162 11.28 11.98 -8.41
C SER A 162 12.18 10.78 -8.57
N PRO A 163 13.46 10.96 -8.94
CA PRO A 163 14.42 9.86 -9.00
C PRO A 163 14.78 9.34 -7.59
N TYR A 164 14.43 10.09 -6.54
CA TYR A 164 14.46 9.63 -5.16
C TYR A 164 13.20 8.88 -4.73
N SER A 165 12.25 8.64 -5.63
CA SER A 165 11.07 7.85 -5.27
C SER A 165 11.48 6.43 -4.90
N VAL A 166 11.17 5.98 -3.68
CA VAL A 166 11.39 4.57 -3.28
C VAL A 166 10.57 3.66 -4.18
N LYS A 167 11.20 2.63 -4.77
CA LYS A 167 10.59 1.67 -5.71
C LYS A 167 10.66 0.24 -5.22
N ARG A 168 11.64 -0.09 -4.37
CA ARG A 168 11.87 -1.45 -3.86
C ARG A 168 12.26 -1.41 -2.40
N ALA A 169 11.99 -2.53 -1.74
CA ALA A 169 12.55 -2.85 -0.45
C ALA A 169 13.02 -4.31 -0.43
N LEU A 170 14.09 -4.59 0.30
CA LEU A 170 14.54 -5.94 0.62
C LEU A 170 15.21 -5.94 2.00
N TYR A 171 15.43 -7.10 2.61
CA TYR A 171 16.21 -7.18 3.84
C TYR A 171 17.32 -8.22 3.75
N ILE A 172 18.40 -7.98 4.49
CA ILE A 172 19.48 -8.95 4.73
C ILE A 172 19.74 -8.98 6.22
N GLY A 173 19.59 -10.15 6.85
CA GLY A 173 19.69 -10.29 8.30
C GLY A 173 18.67 -9.41 9.02
N ASN A 174 19.16 -8.38 9.71
CA ASN A 174 18.35 -7.41 10.47
C ASN A 174 18.36 -6.00 9.86
N ILE A 175 18.79 -5.86 8.61
CA ILE A 175 18.88 -4.56 7.92
C ILE A 175 17.84 -4.54 6.81
N LEU A 176 16.99 -3.50 6.83
CA LEU A 176 16.07 -3.16 5.75
C LEU A 176 16.77 -2.22 4.78
N TYR A 177 16.70 -2.55 3.49
CA TYR A 177 17.20 -1.74 2.40
C TYR A 177 16.01 -1.18 1.62
N THR A 178 15.93 0.14 1.49
CA THR A 178 15.00 0.81 0.57
C THR A 178 15.78 1.39 -0.61
N ILE A 179 15.21 1.29 -1.81
CA ILE A 179 15.92 1.60 -3.06
C ILE A 179 15.09 2.55 -3.91
N SER A 180 15.70 3.66 -4.32
CA SER A 180 15.25 4.57 -5.38
C SER A 180 16.24 4.55 -6.55
N ASP A 181 16.04 5.36 -7.59
CA ASP A 181 17.01 5.45 -8.70
C ASP A 181 18.32 6.12 -8.28
N ARG A 182 18.30 6.90 -7.19
CA ARG A 182 19.43 7.70 -6.73
C ARG A 182 20.02 7.25 -5.41
N MET A 183 19.36 6.36 -4.68
CA MET A 183 19.81 6.04 -3.33
C MET A 183 19.41 4.63 -2.92
N VAL A 184 20.33 3.96 -2.23
CA VAL A 184 20.04 2.81 -1.36
C VAL A 184 20.21 3.26 0.07
N LYS A 185 19.14 3.17 0.87
CA LYS A 185 19.16 3.51 2.29
C LYS A 185 19.02 2.25 3.14
N MET A 186 19.76 2.20 4.24
CA MET A 186 19.81 1.08 5.18
C MET A 186 19.23 1.52 6.52
N ASN A 187 18.27 0.76 7.04
CA ASN A 187 17.65 0.99 8.33
C ASN A 187 17.64 -0.30 9.16
N SER A 188 17.80 -0.18 10.47
CA SER A 188 17.65 -1.32 11.39
C SER A 188 16.21 -1.83 11.37
N LEU A 189 15.98 -3.14 11.27
CA LEU A 189 14.64 -3.71 11.39
C LEU A 189 14.12 -3.73 12.84
N GLU A 190 14.94 -3.41 13.84
CA GLU A 190 14.51 -3.29 15.24
C GLU A 190 13.73 -2.00 15.48
N ASP A 191 14.31 -0.86 15.11
CA ASP A 191 13.79 0.47 15.44
C ASP A 191 13.66 1.42 14.24
N LEU A 192 13.93 0.93 13.02
CA LEU A 192 13.91 1.68 11.77
C LEU A 192 14.90 2.85 11.70
N LYS A 193 15.84 2.97 12.65
CA LYS A 193 16.87 4.01 12.58
C LYS A 193 17.79 3.77 11.39
N GLU A 194 18.18 4.88 10.77
CA GLU A 194 19.13 4.87 9.67
C GLU A 194 20.49 4.36 10.14
N ILE A 195 21.03 3.39 9.42
CA ILE A 195 22.38 2.85 9.59
C ILE A 195 23.34 3.54 8.61
N GLY A 196 22.86 3.84 7.40
CA GLY A 196 23.59 4.59 6.40
C GLY A 196 22.87 4.62 5.06
N ALA A 197 23.44 5.35 4.10
CA ALA A 197 22.92 5.44 2.74
C ALA A 197 24.07 5.45 1.72
N VAL A 198 23.77 5.01 0.51
CA VAL A 198 24.68 5.04 -0.65
C VAL A 198 23.96 5.75 -1.79
N GLU A 199 24.55 6.83 -2.29
CA GLU A 199 24.10 7.51 -3.51
C GLU A 199 24.45 6.69 -4.74
N LEU A 200 23.53 6.66 -5.70
CA LEU A 200 23.68 6.01 -7.00
C LEU A 200 24.01 7.06 -8.08
N PRO A 201 24.84 6.69 -9.07
CA PRO A 201 25.33 7.61 -10.09
C PRO A 201 24.24 8.28 -10.94
#